data_AF-A0A8H7PII4-F1
#
_entry.id   AF-A0A8H7PII4-F1
#
_cell.length_a   1.000
_cell.length_b   1.000
_cell.length_c   1.000
_cell.angle_alpha   90.00
_cell.angle_beta   90.00
_cell.angle_gamma   90.00
#
_symmetry.space_group_name_H-M   'P 1'
#
loop_
_entity.id
_entity.type
_entity.pdbx_description
1 polymer ?
#
loop_
_entity_poly.entity_id
_entity_poly.type
_entity_poly.pdbx_seq_one_letter_code
_entity_poly.pdbx_strand_id
1 'polypeptide(L)'
;MNTSVIATGLDSLCSQMPYMPGCTVRGICSNNSDVASQPWCNGVSLLADICVEDMPMMSGCANYNRLCSNVSVVAECKTRTMLPQLPTTKQAYQLVQDICASMSMADCDACIAPLGGGYPQCDILATYAKLCGSMPDMEQCGTYKMICVNTPSFPLCASSNGSELPPSMIMYFHQGIREYILFKNWVPQSEAQYAGAWFAIFFIAIFYQGLSVVRSNCEGYWLLKAAQESKGKFKLFGSHESTISYALMLVTMTFNVGLFFAVVTGLAIGAFFFGRHRTLGGLAEGGTKLDGCAACQ
;
A
#
# COMPACT_ATOMS: atom_id res chain seq x y z
N MET A 1 21.26 36.37 -15.73
CA MET A 1 22.36 35.90 -14.81
C MET A 1 23.39 35.06 -15.58
N ASN A 2 24.66 34.99 -15.16
CA ASN A 2 25.65 34.11 -15.82
C ASN A 2 25.37 32.64 -15.44
N THR A 3 25.20 31.77 -16.43
CA THR A 3 24.80 30.36 -16.25
C THR A 3 25.81 29.57 -15.40
N SER A 4 27.09 29.94 -15.46
CA SER A 4 28.17 29.33 -14.67
C SER A 4 28.04 29.54 -13.16
N VAL A 5 27.55 30.72 -12.73
CA VAL A 5 27.37 31.05 -11.30
C VAL A 5 26.21 30.25 -10.71
N ILE A 6 25.15 30.07 -11.49
CA ILE A 6 23.98 29.28 -11.10
C ILE A 6 24.35 27.80 -10.98
N ALA A 7 25.07 27.26 -11.98
CA ALA A 7 25.54 25.88 -11.97
C ALA A 7 26.46 25.61 -10.76
N THR A 8 27.45 26.48 -10.52
CA THR A 8 28.39 26.35 -9.38
C THR A 8 27.65 26.42 -8.04
N GLY A 9 26.64 27.28 -7.92
CA GLY A 9 25.77 27.34 -6.75
C GLY A 9 25.07 26.00 -6.53
N LEU A 10 24.32 25.53 -7.52
CA LEU A 10 23.62 24.25 -7.45
C LEU A 10 24.56 23.06 -7.18
N ASP A 11 25.76 23.04 -7.75
CA ASP A 11 26.77 22.00 -7.50
C ASP A 11 27.25 21.98 -6.04
N SER A 12 27.48 23.17 -5.47
CA SER A 12 27.86 23.32 -4.07
C SER A 12 26.75 22.87 -3.11
N LEU A 13 25.47 23.14 -3.44
CA LEU A 13 24.35 22.67 -2.62
C LEU A 13 24.18 21.15 -2.70
N CYS A 14 24.13 20.60 -3.92
CA CYS A 14 23.84 19.17 -4.10
C CYS A 14 25.00 18.26 -3.67
N SER A 15 26.23 18.78 -3.60
CA SER A 15 27.36 18.06 -2.99
C SER A 15 27.31 18.05 -1.46
N GLN A 16 26.76 19.09 -0.82
CA GLN A 16 26.58 19.15 0.63
C GLN A 16 25.37 18.34 1.10
N MET A 17 24.28 18.35 0.33
CA MET A 17 23.06 17.58 0.62
C MET A 17 22.46 17.00 -0.68
N PRO A 18 22.79 15.75 -1.05
CA PRO A 18 22.31 15.15 -2.29
C PRO A 18 20.83 14.73 -2.25
N TYR A 19 20.27 14.54 -1.06
CA TYR A 19 18.92 13.99 -0.81
C TYR A 19 17.78 15.02 -0.90
N MET A 20 18.08 16.27 -1.24
CA MET A 20 17.13 17.37 -1.31
C MET A 20 16.22 17.26 -2.55
N PRO A 21 14.91 17.53 -2.45
CA PRO A 21 14.00 17.46 -3.61
C PRO A 21 14.47 18.28 -4.82
N GLY A 22 15.02 19.47 -4.59
CA GLY A 22 15.56 20.31 -5.67
C GLY A 22 16.77 19.70 -6.39
N CYS A 23 17.60 18.92 -5.71
CA CYS A 23 18.75 18.22 -6.31
C CYS A 23 18.31 17.03 -7.15
N THR A 24 17.27 16.32 -6.74
CA THR A 24 16.61 15.28 -7.54
C THR A 24 16.08 15.86 -8.85
N VAL A 25 15.35 16.98 -8.79
CA VAL A 25 14.82 17.65 -9.99
C VAL A 25 15.97 18.09 -10.91
N ARG A 26 17.07 18.61 -10.34
CA ARG A 26 18.27 18.95 -11.11
C ARG A 26 18.86 17.74 -11.83
N GLY A 27 18.96 16.59 -11.17
CA GLY A 27 19.44 15.34 -11.77
C GLY A 27 18.54 14.86 -12.91
N ILE A 28 17.22 14.97 -12.75
CA ILE A 28 16.25 14.64 -13.82
C ILE A 28 16.45 15.56 -15.03
N CYS A 29 16.64 16.86 -14.76
CA CYS A 29 16.89 17.90 -15.75
C CYS A 29 18.18 17.70 -16.54
N SER A 30 19.26 17.23 -15.89
CA SER A 30 20.53 16.96 -16.56
C SER A 30 20.51 15.67 -17.38
N ASN A 31 19.72 14.69 -16.95
CA ASN A 31 19.73 13.34 -17.54
C ASN A 31 18.73 13.17 -18.69
N ASN A 32 17.66 13.98 -18.76
CA ASN A 32 16.62 13.87 -19.77
C ASN A 32 16.56 15.13 -20.66
N SER A 33 17.03 15.01 -21.90
CA SER A 33 17.02 16.11 -22.87
C SER A 33 15.61 16.61 -23.22
N ASP A 34 14.60 15.72 -23.19
CA ASP A 34 13.22 16.08 -23.53
C ASP A 34 12.59 17.00 -22.47
N VAL A 35 13.03 16.84 -21.23
CA VAL A 35 12.52 17.55 -20.06
C VAL A 35 13.35 18.79 -19.75
N ALA A 36 14.61 18.85 -20.21
CA ALA A 36 15.51 19.99 -20.06
C ALA A 36 14.96 21.30 -20.66
N SER A 37 14.06 21.21 -21.64
CA SER A 37 13.41 22.36 -22.28
C SER A 37 12.26 22.98 -21.47
N GLN A 38 11.85 22.34 -20.36
CA GLN A 38 10.69 22.76 -19.58
C GLN A 38 10.96 24.00 -18.71
N PRO A 39 9.97 24.87 -18.46
CA PRO A 39 10.15 26.12 -17.70
C PRO A 39 10.63 25.93 -16.25
N TRP A 40 10.27 24.81 -15.63
CA TRP A 40 10.65 24.48 -14.25
C TRP A 40 12.09 23.92 -14.16
N CYS A 41 12.69 23.58 -15.28
CA CYS A 41 14.06 23.07 -15.35
C CYS A 41 15.12 24.19 -15.42
N ASN A 42 14.69 25.46 -15.41
CA ASN A 42 15.59 26.59 -15.39
C ASN A 42 16.39 26.61 -14.07
N GLY A 43 17.72 26.72 -14.16
CA GLY A 43 18.60 26.76 -12.99
C GLY A 43 18.28 27.88 -12.00
N VAL A 44 17.73 29.01 -12.46
CA VAL A 44 17.30 30.10 -11.55
C VAL A 44 16.04 29.72 -10.77
N SER A 45 15.10 29.01 -11.39
CA SER A 45 13.90 28.49 -10.72
C SER A 45 14.26 27.41 -9.70
N LEU A 46 15.12 26.46 -10.07
CA LEU A 46 15.61 25.42 -9.15
C LEU A 46 16.34 26.01 -7.94
N LEU A 47 17.17 27.02 -8.18
CA LEU A 47 17.88 27.69 -7.09
C LEU A 47 16.93 28.53 -6.22
N ALA A 48 15.87 29.11 -6.81
CA ALA A 48 14.81 29.78 -6.06
C ALA A 48 14.03 28.80 -5.17
N ASP A 49 13.64 27.64 -5.70
CA ASP A 49 12.92 26.61 -4.94
C ASP A 49 13.75 26.15 -3.73
N ILE A 50 15.05 25.93 -3.92
CA ILE A 50 15.94 25.52 -2.83
C ILE A 50 16.20 26.67 -1.82
N CYS A 51 16.55 27.86 -2.30
CA CYS A 51 17.04 28.94 -1.44
C CYS A 51 15.93 29.82 -0.85
N VAL A 52 14.70 29.76 -1.34
CA VAL A 52 13.58 30.56 -0.84
C VAL A 52 12.61 29.69 -0.06
N GLU A 53 12.23 28.53 -0.60
CA GLU A 53 11.19 27.69 0.00
C GLU A 53 11.75 26.65 0.98
N ASP A 54 12.94 26.07 0.71
CA ASP A 54 13.42 24.93 1.49
C ASP A 54 14.52 25.28 2.53
N MET A 55 15.65 25.85 2.11
CA MET A 55 16.77 26.19 3.01
C MET A 55 17.45 27.54 2.68
N PRO A 56 16.99 28.66 3.25
CA PRO A 56 17.49 29.99 2.90
C PRO A 56 18.88 30.34 3.45
N MET A 57 19.41 29.59 4.41
CA MET A 57 20.67 29.92 5.12
C MET A 57 21.89 29.10 4.68
N MET A 58 21.79 28.29 3.62
CA MET A 58 22.93 27.53 3.12
C MET A 58 23.98 28.41 2.43
N SER A 59 25.26 28.03 2.58
CA SER A 59 26.40 28.74 1.99
C SER A 59 26.28 28.91 0.47
N GLY A 60 25.74 27.90 -0.21
CA GLY A 60 25.50 27.95 -1.65
C GLY A 60 24.38 28.90 -2.09
N CYS A 61 23.48 29.31 -1.18
CA CYS A 61 22.44 30.31 -1.44
C CYS A 61 22.92 31.75 -1.29
N ALA A 62 24.14 31.98 -0.77
CA ALA A 62 24.65 33.33 -0.52
C ALA A 62 24.68 34.20 -1.78
N ASN A 63 25.09 33.64 -2.92
CA ASN A 63 25.12 34.37 -4.19
C ASN A 63 23.72 34.67 -4.71
N TYR A 64 22.79 33.72 -4.58
CA TYR A 64 21.40 33.91 -4.97
C TYR A 64 20.72 34.99 -4.12
N ASN A 65 20.87 34.94 -2.79
CA ASN A 65 20.27 35.90 -1.86
C ASN A 65 20.79 37.33 -2.08
N ARG A 66 22.06 37.48 -2.48
CA ARG A 66 22.64 38.78 -2.85
C ARG A 66 22.05 39.35 -4.14
N LEU A 67 21.71 38.50 -5.10
CA LEU A 67 21.21 38.91 -6.42
C LEU A 67 19.68 39.04 -6.47
N CYS A 68 18.96 38.20 -5.75
CA CYS A 68 17.49 38.10 -5.75
C CYS A 68 16.87 38.60 -4.43
N SER A 69 17.39 39.69 -3.85
CA SER A 69 16.75 40.37 -2.71
C SER A 69 15.44 41.06 -3.11
N ASN A 70 14.65 41.52 -2.12
CA ASN A 70 13.36 42.20 -2.34
C ASN A 70 13.43 43.45 -3.26
N VAL A 71 14.63 43.99 -3.50
CA VAL A 71 14.87 45.16 -4.38
C VAL A 71 15.60 44.75 -5.68
N SER A 72 15.50 43.49 -6.09
CA SER A 72 16.18 42.97 -7.27
C SER A 72 15.71 43.64 -8.57
N VAL A 73 16.70 44.10 -9.36
CA VAL A 73 16.56 44.58 -10.75
C VAL A 73 16.62 43.45 -11.77
N VAL A 74 16.99 42.23 -11.34
CA VAL A 74 17.12 41.07 -12.22
C VAL A 74 15.72 40.52 -12.52
N ALA A 75 15.27 40.64 -13.77
CA ALA A 75 13.94 40.23 -14.21
C ALA A 75 13.72 38.72 -13.96
N GLU A 76 14.76 37.90 -14.09
CA GLU A 76 14.73 36.46 -13.86
C GLU A 76 14.41 36.08 -12.40
N CYS A 77 14.69 36.96 -11.43
CA CYS A 77 14.28 36.74 -10.04
C CYS A 77 12.78 37.00 -9.82
N LYS A 78 12.12 37.73 -10.74
CA LYS A 78 10.69 38.10 -10.68
C LYS A 78 9.82 37.16 -11.51
N THR A 79 10.30 36.69 -12.66
CA THR A 79 9.64 35.68 -13.49
C THR A 79 10.01 34.28 -12.98
N ARG A 80 9.50 33.90 -11.80
CA ARG A 80 9.74 32.57 -11.24
C ARG A 80 8.64 31.62 -11.73
N THR A 81 8.94 30.79 -12.73
CA THR A 81 8.15 29.59 -13.01
C THR A 81 8.66 28.48 -12.10
N MET A 82 8.25 28.56 -10.84
CA MET A 82 8.53 27.53 -9.82
C MET A 82 7.77 26.27 -10.16
N LEU A 83 8.31 25.11 -9.78
CA LEU A 83 7.52 23.89 -9.77
C LEU A 83 6.42 24.07 -8.72
N PRO A 84 5.13 24.18 -9.09
CA PRO A 84 4.09 24.51 -8.14
C PRO A 84 3.99 23.40 -7.09
N GLN A 85 4.19 23.77 -5.82
CA GLN A 85 4.04 22.90 -4.64
C GLN A 85 5.09 21.77 -4.49
N LEU A 86 6.36 22.01 -4.84
CA LEU A 86 7.42 21.11 -4.39
C LEU A 86 7.49 21.12 -2.85
N PRO A 87 7.35 19.97 -2.16
CA PRO A 87 7.47 19.94 -0.71
C PRO A 87 8.90 20.26 -0.29
N THR A 88 9.04 21.00 0.82
CA THR A 88 10.35 21.23 1.45
C THR A 88 10.97 19.90 1.88
N THR A 89 12.29 19.83 2.03
CA THR A 89 13.01 18.64 2.50
C THR A 89 12.42 18.14 3.82
N LYS A 90 12.10 19.06 4.74
CA LYS A 90 11.48 18.72 6.03
C LYS A 90 10.09 18.12 5.86
N GLN A 91 9.26 18.73 5.02
CA GLN A 91 7.89 18.27 4.78
C GLN A 91 7.88 16.94 4.03
N ALA A 92 8.67 16.80 2.96
CA ALA A 92 8.79 15.57 2.18
C ALA A 92 9.25 14.41 3.06
N TYR A 93 10.21 14.67 3.95
CA TYR A 93 10.67 13.66 4.90
C TYR A 93 9.59 13.25 5.90
N GLN A 94 8.83 14.21 6.45
CA GLN A 94 7.70 13.91 7.32
C GLN A 94 6.63 13.08 6.61
N LEU A 95 6.27 13.44 5.37
CA LEU A 95 5.30 12.69 4.58
C LEU A 95 5.76 11.25 4.32
N VAL A 96 7.03 11.04 4.00
CA VAL A 96 7.60 9.69 3.84
C VAL A 96 7.54 8.92 5.16
N GLN A 97 7.92 9.54 6.29
CA GLN A 97 7.81 8.88 7.60
C GLN A 97 6.36 8.54 7.96
N ASP A 98 5.42 9.44 7.72
CA ASP A 98 4.00 9.24 8.03
C ASP A 98 3.42 8.10 7.18
N ILE A 99 3.79 8.04 5.89
CA ILE A 99 3.43 6.92 5.00
C ILE A 99 4.00 5.61 5.57
N CYS A 100 5.28 5.59 5.90
CA CYS A 100 5.96 4.41 6.40
C CYS A 100 5.51 3.97 7.81
N ALA A 101 5.02 4.90 8.62
CA ALA A 101 4.37 4.61 9.90
C ALA A 101 2.94 4.08 9.69
N SER A 102 2.26 4.53 8.64
CA SER A 102 0.88 4.13 8.34
C SER A 102 0.78 2.73 7.71
N MET A 103 1.81 2.29 6.98
CA MET A 103 1.92 0.96 6.39
C MET A 103 3.38 0.59 6.06
N SER A 104 3.73 -0.69 6.23
CA SER A 104 5.06 -1.20 5.89
C SER A 104 5.15 -1.49 4.39
N MET A 105 5.84 -0.63 3.65
CA MET A 105 6.19 -0.85 2.24
C MET A 105 7.68 -1.16 2.10
N ALA A 106 8.04 -1.88 1.03
CA ALA A 106 9.45 -2.22 0.75
C ALA A 106 10.35 -0.98 0.53
N ASP A 107 9.80 0.11 0.00
CA ASP A 107 10.54 1.35 -0.25
C ASP A 107 10.78 2.19 1.02
N CYS A 108 10.15 1.85 2.14
CA CYS A 108 10.34 2.54 3.42
C CYS A 108 11.71 2.26 4.03
N ASP A 109 12.27 1.07 3.80
CA ASP A 109 13.59 0.69 4.30
C ASP A 109 14.71 1.53 3.66
N ALA A 110 14.48 2.07 2.47
CA ALA A 110 15.43 2.91 1.76
C ALA A 110 15.64 4.29 2.42
N CYS A 111 14.68 4.79 3.21
CA CYS A 111 14.69 6.13 3.80
C CYS A 111 14.60 6.16 5.34
N ILE A 112 15.01 5.09 6.04
CA ILE A 112 14.98 5.05 7.52
C ILE A 112 15.93 6.10 8.12
N ALA A 113 15.44 6.80 9.15
CA ALA A 113 16.24 7.74 9.92
C ALA A 113 17.42 7.02 10.61
N PRO A 114 18.67 7.52 10.52
CA PRO A 114 19.75 6.98 11.32
C PRO A 114 19.48 7.18 12.82
N LEU A 115 19.72 6.14 13.63
CA LEU A 115 19.67 6.15 15.09
C LEU A 115 20.64 7.23 15.63
N GLY A 116 20.14 8.45 15.86
CA GLY A 116 20.97 9.59 16.27
C GLY A 116 20.50 10.95 15.76
N GLY A 117 19.48 11.00 14.89
CA GLY A 117 18.92 12.26 14.39
C GLY A 117 19.79 12.83 13.26
N GLY A 118 19.29 12.71 12.03
CA GLY A 118 19.95 13.20 10.84
C GLY A 118 19.08 12.97 9.61
N TYR A 119 19.42 13.60 8.49
CA TYR A 119 18.75 13.35 7.23
C TYR A 119 19.14 11.97 6.67
N PRO A 120 18.19 11.21 6.11
CA PRO A 120 18.50 9.91 5.52
C PRO A 120 19.38 10.08 4.27
N GLN A 121 20.25 9.12 4.00
CA GLN A 121 21.08 9.06 2.79
C GLN A 121 20.28 8.52 1.60
N CYS A 122 19.06 9.02 1.41
CA CYS A 122 18.12 8.55 0.40
C CYS A 122 17.57 9.73 -0.40
N ASP A 123 17.24 9.51 -1.66
CA ASP A 123 16.53 10.52 -2.44
C ASP A 123 15.07 10.59 -1.95
N ILE A 124 14.77 11.62 -1.14
CA ILE A 124 13.47 11.76 -0.46
C ILE A 124 12.35 11.94 -1.50
N LEU A 125 12.59 12.75 -2.54
CA LEU A 125 11.56 13.03 -3.55
C LEU A 125 11.31 11.81 -4.43
N ALA A 126 12.35 11.09 -4.85
CA ALA A 126 12.20 9.87 -5.63
C ALA A 126 11.51 8.76 -4.81
N THR A 127 11.86 8.61 -3.53
CA THR A 127 11.22 7.63 -2.64
C THR A 127 9.75 7.99 -2.40
N TYR A 128 9.45 9.25 -2.11
CA TYR A 128 8.08 9.74 -1.97
C TYR A 128 7.26 9.53 -3.26
N ALA A 129 7.83 9.79 -4.43
CA ALA A 129 7.17 9.53 -5.71
C ALA A 129 6.90 8.04 -5.95
N LYS A 130 7.81 7.13 -5.57
CA LYS A 130 7.59 5.68 -5.64
C LYS A 130 6.48 5.22 -4.69
N LEU A 131 6.55 5.66 -3.43
CA LEU A 131 5.54 5.35 -2.42
C LEU A 131 4.14 5.79 -2.87
N CYS A 132 3.99 7.06 -3.27
CA CYS A 132 2.72 7.59 -3.76
C CYS A 132 2.34 7.07 -5.15
N GLY A 133 3.30 6.64 -5.97
CA GLY A 133 3.06 5.98 -7.24
C GLY A 133 2.45 4.60 -7.09
N SER A 134 2.79 3.88 -6.02
CA SER A 134 2.17 2.58 -5.70
C SER A 134 0.77 2.71 -5.10
N MET A 135 0.50 3.81 -4.38
CA MET A 135 -0.79 4.08 -3.73
C MET A 135 -1.16 5.57 -3.77
N PRO A 136 -1.90 6.01 -4.80
CA PRO A 136 -2.18 7.43 -5.01
C PRO A 136 -3.30 8.00 -4.13
N ASP A 137 -4.09 7.15 -3.45
CA ASP A 137 -5.28 7.56 -2.69
C ASP A 137 -5.02 7.81 -1.19
N MET A 138 -3.76 7.80 -0.76
CA MET A 138 -3.40 8.19 0.60
C MET A 138 -3.50 9.71 0.79
N GLU A 139 -3.97 10.14 1.96
CA GLU A 139 -4.05 11.57 2.31
C GLU A 139 -2.67 12.25 2.26
N GLN A 140 -1.62 11.52 2.63
CA GLN A 140 -0.23 11.98 2.59
C GLN A 140 0.27 12.25 1.17
N CYS A 141 -0.34 11.62 0.16
CA CYS A 141 0.06 11.75 -1.25
C CYS A 141 -0.61 12.91 -1.99
N GLY A 142 -1.38 13.75 -1.30
CA GLY A 142 -2.06 14.91 -1.88
C GLY A 142 -1.11 15.88 -2.61
N THR A 143 0.05 16.19 -2.01
CA THR A 143 1.05 17.07 -2.64
C THR A 143 1.65 16.47 -3.90
N TYR A 144 1.94 15.15 -3.88
CA TYR A 144 2.43 14.44 -5.06
C TYR A 144 1.42 14.48 -6.22
N LYS A 145 0.14 14.24 -5.91
CA LYS A 145 -0.95 14.32 -6.88
C LYS A 145 -1.05 15.71 -7.51
N MET A 146 -0.90 16.78 -6.72
CA MET A 146 -0.91 18.15 -7.23
C MET A 146 0.28 18.45 -8.16
N ILE A 147 1.48 17.99 -7.84
CA ILE A 147 2.67 18.11 -8.71
C ILE A 147 2.39 17.43 -10.06
N CYS A 148 1.80 16.24 -10.04
CA CYS A 148 1.52 15.49 -11.26
C CYS A 148 0.37 16.04 -12.09
N VAL A 149 -0.64 16.65 -11.47
CA VAL A 149 -1.73 17.33 -12.18
C VAL A 149 -1.23 18.62 -12.84
N ASN A 150 -0.41 19.40 -12.13
CA ASN A 150 0.11 20.67 -12.64
C ASN A 150 1.27 20.49 -13.63
N THR A 151 1.95 19.34 -13.59
CA THR A 151 3.16 19.07 -14.37
C THR A 151 3.13 17.64 -14.94
N PRO A 152 2.30 17.37 -15.96
CA PRO A 152 2.14 16.02 -16.51
C PRO A 152 3.40 15.49 -17.20
N SER A 153 4.33 16.36 -17.60
CA SER A 153 5.62 16.00 -18.20
C SER A 153 6.70 15.59 -17.19
N PHE A 154 6.38 15.57 -15.88
CA PHE A 154 7.35 15.24 -14.85
C PHE A 154 7.64 13.73 -14.81
N PRO A 155 8.90 13.27 -15.00
CA PRO A 155 9.22 11.84 -15.09
C PRO A 155 8.88 11.02 -13.83
N LEU A 156 8.86 11.65 -12.65
CA LEU A 156 8.45 10.95 -11.41
C LEU A 156 6.94 10.73 -11.35
N CYS A 157 6.14 11.40 -12.17
CA CYS A 157 4.69 11.25 -12.26
C CYS A 157 4.23 10.11 -13.18
N ALA A 158 5.13 9.18 -13.49
CA ALA A 158 4.85 7.93 -14.20
C ALA A 158 4.06 6.94 -13.31
N SER A 159 2.95 7.43 -12.76
CA SER A 159 1.81 6.69 -12.21
C SER A 159 0.50 7.50 -12.42
N SER A 160 0.41 8.26 -13.52
CA SER A 160 -0.79 9.04 -13.89
C SER A 160 -1.56 8.46 -15.09
N ASN A 161 -0.95 7.53 -15.84
CA ASN A 161 -1.61 6.79 -16.92
C ASN A 161 -1.96 5.36 -16.47
N GLY A 162 -2.97 5.23 -15.61
CA GLY A 162 -3.81 4.02 -15.47
C GLY A 162 -3.12 2.67 -15.20
N SER A 163 -1.84 2.67 -14.84
CA SER A 163 -1.11 1.48 -14.40
C SER A 163 -0.86 1.67 -12.92
N GLU A 164 -1.89 1.37 -12.12
CA GLU A 164 -1.70 1.03 -10.71
C GLU A 164 -0.55 0.03 -10.65
N LEU A 165 0.65 0.49 -10.27
CA LEU A 165 1.71 -0.42 -9.86
C LEU A 165 1.15 -1.13 -8.64
N PRO A 166 0.82 -2.43 -8.73
CA PRO A 166 0.19 -3.12 -7.63
C PRO A 166 1.15 -3.01 -6.43
N PRO A 167 0.63 -2.70 -5.23
CA PRO A 167 1.46 -2.63 -4.05
C PRO A 167 2.24 -3.94 -3.91
N SER A 168 3.53 -3.84 -3.60
CA SER A 168 4.42 -5.00 -3.52
C SER A 168 3.90 -5.96 -2.44
N MET A 169 3.20 -7.01 -2.86
CA MET A 169 2.79 -8.07 -1.95
C MET A 169 4.02 -8.91 -1.62
N ILE A 170 4.36 -8.97 -0.34
CA ILE A 170 5.41 -9.86 0.16
C ILE A 170 4.88 -11.29 0.20
N MET A 171 5.62 -12.22 -0.42
CA MET A 171 5.22 -13.63 -0.61
C MET A 171 5.81 -14.56 0.46
N TYR A 172 6.03 -14.05 1.67
CA TYR A 172 6.52 -14.84 2.81
C TYR A 172 5.76 -14.43 4.07
N PHE A 173 5.71 -15.31 5.06
CA PHE A 173 5.00 -15.02 6.30
C PHE A 173 5.56 -13.79 6.99
N HIS A 174 4.71 -12.78 7.19
CA HIS A 174 5.07 -11.53 7.84
C HIS A 174 4.18 -11.23 9.03
N GLN A 175 4.70 -10.42 9.94
CA GLN A 175 3.98 -9.90 11.10
C GLN A 175 3.77 -8.39 10.88
N GLY A 176 2.73 -8.06 10.11
CA GLY A 176 2.26 -6.68 9.97
C GLY A 176 0.96 -6.47 10.72
N ILE A 177 0.76 -5.25 11.20
CA ILE A 177 -0.51 -4.82 11.82
C ILE A 177 -1.38 -4.01 10.86
N ARG A 178 -0.86 -3.64 9.69
CA ARG A 178 -1.41 -2.65 8.75
C ARG A 178 -1.45 -3.23 7.34
N GLU A 179 -2.45 -4.06 7.06
CA GLU A 179 -2.61 -4.78 5.79
C GLU A 179 -4.03 -4.67 5.26
N TYR A 180 -4.19 -4.83 3.94
CA TYR A 180 -5.51 -4.84 3.31
C TYR A 180 -6.22 -6.16 3.56
N ILE A 181 -7.41 -6.08 4.16
CA ILE A 181 -8.25 -7.24 4.43
C ILE A 181 -9.40 -7.23 3.43
N LEU A 182 -9.30 -8.03 2.36
CA LEU A 182 -10.31 -8.22 1.29
C LEU A 182 -10.64 -6.97 0.44
N PHE A 183 -10.63 -5.78 1.03
CA PHE A 183 -11.00 -4.50 0.42
C PHE A 183 -9.97 -3.42 0.75
N LYS A 184 -9.78 -2.49 -0.18
CA LYS A 184 -8.89 -1.32 0.00
C LYS A 184 -9.24 -0.47 1.23
N ASN A 185 -10.52 -0.40 1.58
CA ASN A 185 -11.00 0.43 2.69
C ASN A 185 -10.87 -0.26 4.05
N TRP A 186 -10.65 -1.57 4.09
CA TRP A 186 -10.56 -2.32 5.33
C TRP A 186 -9.09 -2.55 5.69
N VAL A 187 -8.51 -1.56 6.37
CA VAL A 187 -7.12 -1.57 6.82
C VAL A 187 -7.08 -1.21 8.31
N PRO A 188 -6.58 -2.09 9.19
CA PRO A 188 -6.35 -1.74 10.57
C PRO A 188 -5.18 -0.75 10.69
N GLN A 189 -5.42 0.40 11.32
CA GLN A 189 -4.40 1.43 11.59
C GLN A 189 -3.93 1.43 13.06
N SER A 190 -4.53 0.57 13.89
CA SER A 190 -4.24 0.46 15.32
C SER A 190 -4.30 -1.01 15.74
N GLU A 191 -3.54 -1.36 16.78
CA GLU A 191 -3.54 -2.71 17.35
C GLU A 191 -4.95 -3.17 17.76
N ALA A 192 -5.79 -2.26 18.28
CA ALA A 192 -7.18 -2.58 18.63
C ALA A 192 -8.04 -2.90 17.40
N GLN A 193 -7.83 -2.18 16.29
CA GLN A 193 -8.54 -2.45 15.04
C GLN A 193 -8.08 -3.77 14.43
N TYR A 194 -6.79 -4.08 14.53
CA TYR A 194 -6.23 -5.37 14.11
C TYR A 194 -6.81 -6.52 14.93
N ALA A 195 -6.86 -6.41 16.26
CA ALA A 195 -7.51 -7.39 17.12
C ALA A 195 -9.00 -7.57 16.77
N GLY A 196 -9.71 -6.48 16.47
CA GLY A 196 -11.09 -6.54 15.98
C GLY A 196 -11.24 -7.30 14.67
N ALA A 197 -10.34 -7.08 13.71
CA ALA A 197 -10.33 -7.79 12.44
C ALA A 197 -10.01 -9.29 12.62
N TRP A 198 -9.09 -9.62 13.53
CA TRP A 198 -8.77 -10.99 13.91
C TRP A 198 -10.01 -11.73 14.40
N PHE A 199 -10.76 -11.14 15.34
CA PHE A 199 -12.00 -11.73 15.85
C PHE A 199 -13.07 -11.83 14.77
N ALA A 200 -13.21 -10.82 13.91
CA ALA A 200 -14.18 -10.86 12.82
C ALA A 200 -13.92 -12.04 11.87
N ILE A 201 -12.67 -12.23 11.44
CA ILE A 201 -12.26 -13.36 10.58
C ILE A 201 -12.46 -14.70 11.29
N PHE A 202 -12.11 -14.77 12.58
CA PHE A 202 -12.31 -15.96 13.41
C PHE A 202 -13.79 -16.38 13.45
N PHE A 203 -14.71 -15.45 13.71
CA PHE A 203 -16.15 -15.76 13.73
C PHE A 203 -16.70 -16.08 12.34
N ILE A 204 -16.22 -15.41 11.28
CA ILE A 204 -16.58 -15.74 9.90
C ILE A 204 -16.15 -17.18 9.55
N ALA A 205 -14.97 -17.62 10.01
CA ALA A 205 -14.49 -18.98 9.81
C ALA A 205 -15.36 -20.03 10.55
N ILE A 206 -15.78 -19.75 11.79
CA ILE A 206 -16.72 -20.61 12.52
C ILE A 206 -18.07 -20.68 11.79
N PHE A 207 -18.59 -19.54 11.35
CA PHE A 207 -19.85 -19.45 10.64
C PHE A 207 -19.82 -20.21 9.30
N TYR A 208 -18.72 -20.10 8.55
CA TYR A 208 -18.49 -20.87 7.33
C TYR A 208 -18.57 -22.37 7.59
N GLN A 209 -17.93 -22.87 8.66
CA GLN A 209 -17.98 -24.29 9.00
C GLN A 209 -19.40 -24.73 9.38
N GLY A 210 -20.16 -23.87 10.07
CA GLY A 210 -21.57 -24.11 10.38
C GLY A 210 -22.43 -24.25 9.12
N LEU A 211 -22.28 -23.33 8.16
CA LEU A 211 -22.97 -23.40 6.86
C LEU A 211 -22.61 -24.67 6.08
N SER A 212 -21.32 -25.04 6.06
CA SER A 212 -20.84 -26.25 5.39
C SER A 212 -21.46 -27.53 5.97
N VAL A 213 -21.62 -27.60 7.30
CA VAL A 213 -22.29 -28.74 7.96
C VAL A 213 -23.77 -28.77 7.64
N VAL A 214 -24.46 -27.62 7.63
CA VAL A 214 -25.88 -27.56 7.22
C VAL A 214 -26.05 -28.04 5.78
N ARG A 215 -25.19 -27.60 4.86
CA ARG A 215 -25.20 -28.08 3.48
C ARG A 215 -25.01 -29.60 3.41
N SER A 216 -23.97 -30.12 4.07
CA SER A 216 -23.66 -31.56 4.06
C SER A 216 -24.82 -32.40 4.62
N ASN A 217 -25.47 -31.93 5.70
CA ASN A 217 -26.64 -32.58 6.27
C ASN A 217 -27.86 -32.52 5.34
N CYS A 218 -28.09 -31.37 4.70
CA CYS A 218 -29.14 -31.25 3.69
C CYS A 218 -28.88 -32.22 2.53
N GLU A 219 -27.68 -32.24 1.96
CA GLU A 219 -27.31 -33.18 0.88
C GLU A 219 -27.51 -34.63 1.29
N GLY A 220 -27.10 -35.02 2.50
CA GLY A 220 -27.36 -36.36 3.04
C GLY A 220 -28.86 -36.68 3.10
N TYR A 221 -29.68 -35.75 3.60
CA TYR A 221 -31.14 -35.91 3.63
C TYR A 221 -31.76 -35.99 2.22
N TRP A 222 -31.26 -35.17 1.27
CA TRP A 222 -31.70 -35.19 -0.12
C TRP A 222 -31.34 -36.50 -0.80
N LEU A 223 -30.16 -37.08 -0.55
CA LEU A 223 -29.75 -38.37 -1.11
C LEU A 223 -30.64 -39.51 -0.60
N LEU A 224 -30.94 -39.53 0.70
CA LEU A 224 -31.86 -40.52 1.28
C LEU A 224 -33.28 -40.39 0.71
N LYS A 225 -33.74 -39.17 0.43
CA LYS A 225 -35.08 -38.90 -0.15
C LYS A 225 -35.13 -39.09 -1.67
N ALA A 226 -34.04 -38.84 -2.39
CA ALA A 226 -33.92 -39.05 -3.83
C ALA A 226 -33.95 -40.54 -4.22
N ALA A 227 -33.59 -41.43 -3.29
CA ALA A 227 -33.85 -42.87 -3.43
C ALA A 227 -35.35 -43.22 -3.46
N GLN A 228 -36.24 -42.33 -2.99
CA GLN A 228 -37.68 -42.54 -2.93
C GLN A 228 -38.52 -41.75 -3.94
N GLU A 229 -38.14 -40.55 -4.39
CA GLU A 229 -38.91 -39.79 -5.41
C GLU A 229 -38.06 -38.95 -6.38
N SER A 230 -38.33 -39.10 -7.68
CA SER A 230 -37.59 -38.50 -8.82
C SER A 230 -37.92 -37.03 -9.14
N LYS A 231 -38.70 -36.31 -8.31
CA LYS A 231 -39.13 -34.92 -8.58
C LYS A 231 -38.88 -33.98 -7.39
N GLY A 232 -37.63 -33.84 -6.98
CA GLY A 232 -37.23 -32.89 -5.95
C GLY A 232 -36.74 -31.56 -6.55
N LYS A 233 -37.47 -30.46 -6.30
CA LYS A 233 -36.99 -29.09 -6.57
C LYS A 233 -35.71 -28.84 -5.76
N PHE A 234 -34.55 -28.85 -6.44
CA PHE A 234 -33.25 -28.47 -5.89
C PHE A 234 -33.29 -27.02 -5.42
N LYS A 235 -33.50 -26.80 -4.12
CA LYS A 235 -33.52 -25.44 -3.56
C LYS A 235 -32.08 -24.98 -3.38
N LEU A 236 -31.66 -24.13 -4.31
CA LEU A 236 -30.34 -23.50 -4.47
C LEU A 236 -29.96 -22.63 -3.26
N PHE A 237 -29.63 -23.22 -2.11
CA PHE A 237 -29.04 -22.49 -0.96
C PHE A 237 -27.52 -22.26 -1.10
N GLY A 238 -26.89 -22.75 -2.19
CA GLY A 238 -25.43 -22.82 -2.32
C GLY A 238 -24.69 -21.53 -2.70
N SER A 239 -25.37 -20.41 -3.00
CA SER A 239 -24.67 -19.25 -3.60
C SER A 239 -23.82 -18.44 -2.62
N HIS A 240 -24.19 -18.39 -1.33
CA HIS A 240 -23.49 -17.54 -0.35
C HIS A 240 -22.30 -18.22 0.34
N GLU A 241 -22.29 -19.55 0.42
CA GLU A 241 -21.20 -20.33 1.01
C GLU A 241 -19.90 -20.21 0.20
N SER A 242 -20.01 -20.28 -1.13
CA SER A 242 -18.86 -20.17 -2.03
C SER A 242 -18.14 -18.83 -1.87
N THR A 243 -18.88 -17.72 -1.73
CA THR A 243 -18.29 -16.39 -1.54
C THR A 243 -17.46 -16.32 -0.26
N ILE A 244 -17.95 -16.92 0.84
CA ILE A 244 -17.24 -16.91 2.12
C ILE A 244 -16.00 -17.81 2.05
N SER A 245 -16.08 -18.95 1.36
CA SER A 245 -14.92 -19.82 1.14
C SER A 245 -13.79 -19.10 0.39
N TYR A 246 -14.11 -18.41 -0.70
CA TYR A 246 -13.13 -17.64 -1.46
C TYR A 246 -12.62 -16.43 -0.67
N ALA A 247 -13.47 -15.78 0.12
CA ALA A 247 -13.04 -14.69 0.99
C ALA A 247 -12.02 -15.15 2.03
N LEU A 248 -12.27 -16.27 2.74
CA LEU A 248 -11.33 -16.83 3.70
C LEU A 248 -10.02 -17.28 3.03
N MET A 249 -10.11 -17.85 1.83
CA MET A 249 -8.93 -18.18 1.02
C MET A 249 -8.09 -16.93 0.70
N LEU A 250 -8.73 -15.84 0.25
CA LEU A 250 -8.04 -14.57 -0.03
C LEU A 250 -7.38 -14.01 1.24
N VAL A 251 -8.02 -14.12 2.41
CA VAL A 251 -7.40 -13.73 3.68
C VAL A 251 -6.15 -14.56 3.97
N THR A 252 -6.17 -15.87 3.79
CA THR A 252 -4.97 -16.70 4.02
C THR A 252 -3.84 -16.42 3.02
N MET A 253 -4.17 -15.96 1.81
CA MET A 253 -3.20 -15.56 0.79
C MET A 253 -2.52 -14.22 1.08
N THR A 254 -2.93 -13.50 2.12
CA THR A 254 -2.24 -12.28 2.58
C THR A 254 -0.91 -12.57 3.27
N PHE A 255 -0.58 -13.84 3.56
CA PHE A 255 0.63 -14.26 4.28
C PHE A 255 0.86 -13.57 5.66
N ASN A 256 -0.16 -12.95 6.24
CA ASN A 256 -0.08 -12.45 7.61
C ASN A 256 -0.24 -13.59 8.62
N VAL A 257 0.73 -13.72 9.53
CA VAL A 257 0.77 -14.80 10.52
C VAL A 257 -0.46 -14.78 11.43
N GLY A 258 -0.86 -13.62 11.94
CA GLY A 258 -1.98 -13.52 12.88
C GLY A 258 -3.34 -13.80 12.24
N LEU A 259 -3.59 -13.30 11.02
CA LEU A 259 -4.82 -13.58 10.26
C LEU A 259 -4.90 -15.06 9.85
N PHE A 260 -3.76 -15.66 9.44
CA PHE A 260 -3.70 -17.08 9.14
C PHE A 260 -4.11 -17.93 10.36
N PHE A 261 -3.57 -17.62 11.54
CA PHE A 261 -3.97 -18.32 12.77
C PHE A 261 -5.43 -18.05 13.15
N ALA A 262 -5.98 -16.87 12.88
CA ALA A 262 -7.41 -16.58 13.09
C ALA A 262 -8.30 -17.54 12.28
N VAL A 263 -7.97 -17.75 11.00
CA VAL A 263 -8.70 -18.67 10.12
C VAL A 263 -8.54 -20.11 10.58
N VAL A 264 -7.31 -20.58 10.82
CA VAL A 264 -7.05 -21.98 11.21
C VAL A 264 -7.71 -22.33 12.54
N THR A 265 -7.59 -21.47 13.55
CA THR A 265 -8.21 -21.68 14.87
C THR A 265 -9.73 -21.61 14.79
N GLY A 266 -10.28 -20.67 14.00
CA GLY A 266 -11.72 -20.56 13.77
C GLY A 266 -12.29 -21.80 13.08
N LEU A 267 -11.63 -22.32 12.04
CA LEU A 267 -12.04 -23.54 11.35
C LEU A 267 -11.95 -24.77 12.27
N ALA A 268 -10.88 -24.90 13.06
CA ALA A 268 -10.71 -25.99 14.01
C ALA A 268 -11.80 -26.00 15.09
N ILE A 269 -12.08 -24.83 15.66
CA ILE A 269 -13.12 -24.66 16.69
C ILE A 269 -14.51 -24.88 16.09
N GLY A 270 -14.79 -24.33 14.90
CA GLY A 270 -16.03 -24.59 14.18
C GLY A 270 -16.23 -26.07 13.91
N ALA A 271 -15.17 -26.79 13.51
CA ALA A 271 -15.23 -28.22 13.25
C ALA A 271 -15.47 -29.03 14.54
N PHE A 272 -14.91 -28.58 15.67
CA PHE A 272 -15.15 -29.21 16.97
C PHE A 272 -16.62 -29.06 17.41
N PHE A 273 -17.19 -27.85 17.34
CA PHE A 273 -18.57 -27.60 17.74
C PHE A 273 -19.61 -28.26 16.82
N PHE A 274 -19.44 -28.12 15.50
CA PHE A 274 -20.40 -28.66 14.52
C PHE A 274 -20.09 -30.09 14.07
N GLY A 275 -18.93 -30.65 14.43
CA GLY A 275 -18.51 -32.02 14.08
C GLY A 275 -19.45 -33.08 14.64
N ARG A 276 -20.01 -32.86 15.84
CA ARG A 276 -21.00 -33.77 16.45
C ARG A 276 -22.30 -33.86 15.64
N HIS A 277 -22.63 -32.83 14.86
CA HIS A 277 -23.83 -32.77 14.02
C HIS A 277 -23.62 -33.28 12.59
N ARG A 278 -22.43 -33.77 12.21
CA ARG A 278 -22.17 -34.41 10.90
C ARG A 278 -22.71 -35.85 10.82
N THR A 279 -23.59 -36.24 11.74
CA THR A 279 -23.98 -37.62 12.06
C THR A 279 -24.82 -38.33 10.98
N LEU A 280 -25.09 -37.73 9.83
CA LEU A 280 -25.90 -38.35 8.77
C LEU A 280 -25.15 -38.62 7.46
N GLY A 281 -23.95 -38.05 7.25
CA GLY A 281 -23.13 -38.32 6.06
C GLY A 281 -21.94 -39.27 6.30
N GLY A 282 -21.55 -39.50 7.55
CA GLY A 282 -20.33 -40.23 7.94
C GLY A 282 -20.40 -41.76 7.88
N LEU A 283 -21.47 -42.37 7.35
CA LEU A 283 -21.53 -43.82 7.12
C LEU A 283 -21.02 -44.25 5.74
N ALA A 284 -20.56 -43.32 4.88
CA ALA A 284 -20.22 -43.65 3.49
C ALA A 284 -18.70 -43.63 3.13
N GLU A 285 -17.80 -43.12 3.98
CA GLU A 285 -16.36 -43.07 3.65
C GLU A 285 -15.44 -43.55 4.79
N GLY A 286 -15.71 -44.75 5.29
CA GLY A 286 -14.78 -45.50 6.13
C GLY A 286 -14.84 -46.98 5.78
N GLY A 287 -14.02 -47.40 4.83
CA GLY A 287 -13.88 -48.82 4.48
C GLY A 287 -13.47 -49.67 5.68
N THR A 288 -13.99 -50.89 5.70
CA THR A 288 -13.64 -52.05 6.55
C THR A 288 -14.10 -52.04 8.02
N LYS A 289 -15.37 -52.42 8.21
CA LYS A 289 -15.70 -53.61 9.01
C LYS A 289 -17.06 -54.18 8.59
N LEU A 290 -17.01 -55.21 7.74
CA LEU A 290 -18.02 -56.27 7.79
C LEU A 290 -17.87 -56.91 9.17
N ASP A 291 -18.83 -56.68 10.07
CA ASP A 291 -19.23 -57.65 11.10
C ASP A 291 -20.63 -57.26 11.58
N GLY A 292 -21.54 -58.24 11.52
CA GLY A 292 -22.98 -58.06 11.43
C GLY A 292 -23.72 -57.52 12.65
N CYS A 293 -24.90 -56.96 12.35
CA CYS A 293 -26.13 -57.02 13.14
C CYS A 293 -27.25 -56.48 12.22
N ALA A 294 -27.99 -57.30 11.47
CA ALA A 294 -29.16 -58.06 11.94
C ALA A 294 -30.18 -57.16 12.66
N ALA A 295 -31.06 -56.50 11.88
CA ALA A 295 -32.43 -56.15 12.27
C ALA A 295 -33.21 -55.66 11.03
N CYS A 296 -33.43 -56.56 10.07
CA CYS A 296 -34.63 -56.51 9.24
C CYS A 296 -35.66 -57.43 9.91
N GLN A 297 -36.56 -56.84 10.68
CA GLN A 297 -37.94 -57.29 10.86
C GLN A 297 -38.79 -56.07 11.25
#